data_AF-A0A453J9E7-F1
#
_entry.id   AF-A0A453J9E7-F1
#
_cell.length_a   1.000
_cell.length_b   1.000
_cell.length_c   1.000
_cell.angle_alpha   90.00
_cell.angle_beta   90.00
_cell.angle_gamma   90.00
#
_symmetry.space_group_name_H-M   'P 1'
#
loop_
_entity.id
_entity.type
_entity.pdbx_description
1 polymer ?
#
loop_
_entity_poly.entity_id
_entity_poly.type
_entity_poly.pdbx_seq_one_letter_code
_entity_poly.pdbx_strand_id
1 'polypeptide(L)'
;DLAMVLAMHINKKPKHGGSVFGRQKLWRERIDADNRLMMNYFAQIPIYPESYFRRRFRISIKLFKHIAEKLTSHDRVFQQRRNVVGELGHSTFQKVTAALRMLTYGILVDLADDHLAMGESQAIMCVKRFAVGVVQVFDPEYLRAPNAEDASRLLEMNKARGFPGMLGSIDCMHWSWKNCSKAWHGQF
;
A
#
# COMPACT_ATOMS: atom_id res chain seq x y z
N ASP A 1 16.85 9.71 -9.90
CA ASP A 1 17.45 8.43 -10.29
C ASP A 1 17.10 7.36 -9.25
N LEU A 2 16.07 6.55 -9.55
CA LEU A 2 15.48 5.58 -8.62
C LEU A 2 16.43 4.40 -8.34
N ALA A 3 17.28 4.07 -9.32
CA ALA A 3 18.32 3.05 -9.20
C ALA A 3 19.33 3.41 -8.12
N MET A 4 19.65 4.69 -7.96
CA MET A 4 20.55 5.18 -6.92
C MET A 4 19.95 5.00 -5.51
N VAL A 5 18.66 5.30 -5.34
CA VAL A 5 17.94 5.10 -4.05
C VAL A 5 17.85 3.62 -3.69
N LEU A 6 17.58 2.76 -4.68
CA LEU A 6 17.57 1.30 -4.53
C LEU A 6 18.95 0.76 -4.13
N ALA A 7 20.02 1.18 -4.82
CA ALA A 7 21.39 0.76 -4.52
C ALA A 7 21.86 1.22 -3.13
N MET A 8 21.45 2.41 -2.68
CA MET A 8 21.77 2.93 -1.35
C MET A 8 21.13 2.15 -0.20
N HIS A 9 19.97 1.53 -0.41
CA HIS A 9 19.32 0.70 0.61
C HIS A 9 19.83 -0.75 0.63
N ILE A 10 20.27 -1.28 -0.51
CA ILE A 10 20.78 -2.66 -0.62
C ILE A 10 22.17 -2.80 0.01
N ASN A 11 23.02 -1.76 -0.04
CA ASN A 11 24.44 -1.84 0.32
C ASN A 11 24.85 -1.22 1.67
N LYS A 12 23.92 -0.89 2.56
CA LYS A 12 24.30 -0.45 3.92
C LYS A 12 24.77 -1.64 4.76
N LYS A 13 26.10 -1.78 4.91
CA LYS A 13 26.70 -2.65 5.93
C LYS A 13 26.12 -2.27 7.31
N PRO A 14 25.69 -3.24 8.15
CA PRO A 14 25.24 -2.93 9.50
C PRO A 14 26.40 -2.30 10.26
N LYS A 15 26.22 -1.07 10.76
CA LYS A 15 27.12 -0.53 11.76
C LYS A 15 26.89 -1.35 13.03
N HIS A 16 27.87 -2.15 13.42
CA HIS A 16 27.86 -2.82 14.72
C HIS A 16 27.96 -1.74 15.80
N GLY A 17 26.81 -1.33 16.34
CA GLY A 17 26.75 -0.59 17.59
C GLY A 17 27.01 -1.54 18.75
N GLY A 18 27.69 -1.06 19.79
CA GLY A 18 27.88 -1.81 21.03
C GLY A 18 26.54 -2.15 21.71
N SER A 19 26.60 -2.98 22.75
CA SER A 19 25.43 -3.32 23.57
C SER A 19 24.83 -2.05 24.18
N VAL A 20 23.69 -1.60 23.65
CA VAL A 20 22.87 -0.54 24.25
C VAL A 20 22.03 -1.19 25.34
N PHE A 21 21.85 -0.52 26.47
CA PHE A 21 21.07 -1.00 27.61
C PHE A 21 19.71 -1.56 27.15
N GLY A 22 19.34 -2.71 27.73
CA GLY A 22 18.41 -3.72 27.21
C GLY A 22 17.22 -3.25 26.39
N ARG A 23 17.10 -3.76 25.17
CA ARG A 23 15.86 -3.69 24.39
C ARG A 23 14.74 -4.40 25.15
N GLN A 24 13.85 -3.64 25.79
CA GLN A 24 12.67 -4.19 26.42
C GLN A 24 11.73 -4.77 25.35
N LYS A 25 11.40 -6.05 25.49
CA LYS A 25 10.40 -6.70 24.65
C LYS A 25 9.02 -6.38 25.20
N LEU A 26 8.29 -5.49 24.52
CA LEU A 26 6.87 -5.27 24.80
C LEU A 26 6.02 -6.32 24.08
N TRP A 27 5.13 -6.98 24.83
CA TRP A 27 4.20 -7.98 24.33
C TRP A 27 2.96 -7.32 23.73
N ARG A 28 3.08 -6.85 22.48
CA ARG A 28 2.07 -6.00 21.82
C ARG A 28 0.80 -6.72 21.34
N GLU A 29 0.47 -7.93 21.79
CA GLU A 29 -0.73 -8.68 21.31
C GLU A 29 -0.88 -8.71 19.77
N ARG A 30 0.23 -8.96 19.06
CA ARG A 30 0.29 -8.85 17.58
C ARG A 30 -0.72 -9.70 16.83
N ILE A 31 -1.06 -10.86 17.39
CA ILE A 31 -2.04 -11.79 16.82
C ILE A 31 -3.45 -11.19 16.95
N ASP A 32 -3.79 -10.59 18.08
CA ASP A 32 -5.10 -9.97 18.25
C ASP A 32 -5.25 -8.71 17.40
N ALA A 33 -4.17 -7.95 17.21
CA ALA A 33 -4.16 -6.85 16.25
C ALA A 33 -4.41 -7.34 14.81
N ASP A 34 -3.88 -8.50 14.43
CA ASP A 34 -4.13 -9.11 13.12
C ASP A 34 -5.59 -9.56 13.00
N ASN A 35 -6.10 -10.28 14.01
CA ASN A 35 -7.49 -10.72 14.05
C ASN A 35 -8.46 -9.54 13.93
N ARG A 36 -8.21 -8.43 14.64
CA ARG A 36 -8.99 -7.20 14.53
C ARG A 36 -8.93 -6.61 13.12
N LEU A 37 -7.74 -6.56 12.49
CA LEU A 37 -7.59 -6.08 11.11
C LEU A 37 -8.40 -6.94 10.13
N MET A 38 -8.34 -8.26 10.28
CA MET A 38 -9.05 -9.21 9.44
C MET A 38 -10.56 -9.08 9.59
N MET A 39 -11.07 -9.02 10.82
CA MET A 39 -12.50 -8.81 11.08
C MET A 39 -13.02 -7.46 10.56
N ASN A 40 -12.19 -6.43 10.61
CA ASN A 40 -12.58 -5.11 10.16
C ASN A 40 -12.81 -5.03 8.65
N TYR A 41 -12.03 -5.74 7.82
CA TYR A 41 -12.01 -5.50 6.37
C TYR A 41 -11.97 -6.74 5.47
N PHE A 42 -11.49 -7.89 5.97
CA PHE A 42 -11.11 -9.01 5.12
C PHE A 42 -11.86 -10.32 5.42
N ALA A 43 -12.61 -10.37 6.51
CA ALA A 43 -13.51 -11.48 6.84
C ALA A 43 -14.64 -11.62 5.82
N GLN A 44 -15.33 -12.78 5.84
CA GLN A 44 -16.49 -13.03 4.97
C GLN A 44 -17.61 -12.01 5.21
N ILE A 45 -17.81 -11.60 6.47
CA ILE A 45 -18.72 -10.54 6.88
C ILE A 45 -17.88 -9.51 7.65
N PRO A 46 -17.29 -8.50 6.98
CA PRO A 46 -16.44 -7.52 7.63
C PRO A 46 -17.27 -6.49 8.41
N ILE A 47 -16.71 -5.97 9.51
CA ILE A 47 -17.35 -4.91 10.30
C ILE A 47 -17.55 -3.64 9.47
N TYR A 48 -16.56 -3.30 8.63
CA TYR A 48 -16.64 -2.16 7.73
C TYR A 48 -16.88 -2.61 6.29
N PRO A 49 -17.85 -2.01 5.58
CA PRO A 49 -18.09 -2.33 4.18
C PRO A 49 -16.95 -1.82 3.27
N GLU A 50 -16.89 -2.32 2.03
CA GLU A 50 -15.81 -1.98 1.09
C GLU A 50 -15.67 -0.48 0.83
N SER A 51 -16.76 0.29 0.89
CA SER A 51 -16.73 1.75 0.74
C SER A 51 -15.86 2.43 1.81
N TYR A 52 -15.92 1.94 3.05
CA TYR A 52 -15.06 2.42 4.14
C TYR A 52 -13.61 2.03 3.92
N PHE A 53 -13.35 0.83 3.41
CA PHE A 53 -12.00 0.42 3.04
C PHE A 53 -11.43 1.35 1.97
N ARG A 54 -12.15 1.60 0.87
CA ARG A 54 -11.71 2.51 -0.19
C ARG A 54 -11.45 3.92 0.32
N ARG A 55 -12.32 4.45 1.20
CA ARG A 55 -12.11 5.76 1.83
C ARG A 55 -10.84 5.79 2.71
N ARG A 56 -10.58 4.72 3.47
CA ARG A 56 -9.48 4.63 4.44
C ARG A 56 -8.13 4.24 3.82
N PHE A 57 -8.11 3.41 2.78
CA PHE A 57 -6.88 2.92 2.17
C PHE A 57 -6.60 3.59 0.82
N ARG A 58 -7.56 4.35 0.28
CA ARG A 58 -7.51 5.01 -1.04
C ARG A 58 -7.34 4.03 -2.22
N ILE A 59 -7.55 2.74 -1.98
CA ILE A 59 -7.49 1.65 -2.97
C ILE A 59 -8.61 0.63 -2.73
N SER A 60 -8.89 -0.20 -3.72
CA SER A 60 -9.86 -1.31 -3.58
C SER A 60 -9.29 -2.48 -2.77
N ILE A 61 -10.16 -3.28 -2.15
CA ILE A 61 -9.74 -4.50 -1.43
C ILE A 61 -9.06 -5.48 -2.38
N LYS A 62 -9.55 -5.58 -3.63
CA LYS A 62 -8.97 -6.45 -4.66
C LYS A 62 -7.53 -6.04 -4.97
N LEU A 63 -7.27 -4.74 -5.17
CA LEU A 63 -5.92 -4.24 -5.43
C LEU A 63 -5.02 -4.44 -4.20
N PHE A 64 -5.52 -4.19 -2.99
CA PHE A 64 -4.77 -4.46 -1.76
C PHE A 64 -4.31 -5.91 -1.69
N LYS A 65 -5.23 -6.87 -1.90
CA LYS A 65 -4.92 -8.31 -1.86
C LYS A 65 -3.89 -8.68 -2.92
N HIS A 66 -4.02 -8.14 -4.14
CA HIS A 66 -3.07 -8.36 -5.21
C HIS A 66 -1.65 -7.85 -4.88
N ILE A 67 -1.55 -6.64 -4.33
CA ILE A 67 -0.27 -6.08 -3.85
C ILE A 67 0.33 -6.95 -2.75
N ALA A 68 -0.48 -7.33 -1.76
CA ALA A 68 -0.04 -8.17 -0.64
C ALA A 68 0.50 -9.53 -1.11
N GLU A 69 -0.18 -10.17 -2.05
CA GLU A 69 0.23 -11.44 -2.66
C GLU A 69 1.56 -11.29 -3.40
N LYS A 70 1.65 -10.33 -4.33
CA LYS A 70 2.87 -10.11 -5.12
C LYS A 70 4.08 -9.77 -4.24
N LEU A 71 3.90 -8.92 -3.23
CA LEU A 71 4.97 -8.58 -2.27
C LEU A 71 5.38 -9.76 -1.41
N THR A 72 4.45 -10.64 -1.02
CA THR A 72 4.77 -11.85 -0.24
C THR A 72 5.62 -12.83 -1.04
N SER A 73 5.36 -12.95 -2.34
CA SER A 73 6.13 -13.79 -3.26
C SER A 73 7.49 -13.19 -3.59
N HIS A 74 7.58 -11.86 -3.70
CA HIS A 74 8.82 -11.15 -4.04
C HIS A 74 9.79 -11.00 -2.86
N ASP A 75 9.28 -10.69 -1.67
CA ASP A 75 10.11 -10.33 -0.53
C ASP A 75 9.73 -11.08 0.76
N ARG A 76 10.71 -11.83 1.27
CA ARG A 76 10.63 -12.60 2.52
C ARG A 76 10.26 -11.76 3.74
N VAL A 77 10.50 -10.45 3.73
CA VAL A 77 10.07 -9.54 4.81
C VAL A 77 8.55 -9.53 4.94
N PHE A 78 7.80 -9.63 3.84
CA PHE A 78 6.33 -9.61 3.89
C PHE A 78 5.74 -10.94 4.35
N GLN A 79 6.42 -12.07 4.09
CA GLN A 79 5.99 -13.39 4.58
C GLN A 79 5.83 -13.40 6.11
N GLN A 80 4.71 -13.94 6.58
CA GLN A 80 4.53 -14.20 8.00
C GLN A 80 5.37 -15.42 8.39
N ARG A 81 6.27 -15.25 9.36
CA ARG A 81 7.21 -16.28 9.76
C ARG A 81 7.31 -16.35 11.28
N ARG A 82 7.65 -17.52 11.78
CA ARG A 82 8.01 -17.69 13.19
C ARG A 82 9.45 -17.24 13.42
N ASN A 83 9.70 -16.59 14.55
CA ASN A 83 11.06 -16.27 14.98
C ASN A 83 11.77 -17.54 15.51
N VAL A 84 13.04 -17.41 15.91
CA VAL A 84 13.85 -18.54 16.43
C VAL A 84 13.21 -19.17 17.68
N VAL A 85 12.45 -18.40 18.46
CA VAL A 85 11.73 -18.86 19.66
C VAL A 85 10.36 -19.46 19.30
N GLY A 86 10.01 -19.54 18.01
CA GLY A 86 8.75 -20.09 17.54
C GLY A 86 7.58 -19.12 17.55
N GLU A 87 7.75 -17.86 17.92
CA GLU A 87 6.66 -16.88 17.96
C GLU A 87 6.30 -16.37 16.58
N LEU A 88 5.00 -16.29 16.28
CA LEU A 88 4.52 -15.80 15.00
C LEU A 88 4.76 -14.28 14.85
N GLY A 89 5.40 -13.87 13.75
CA GLY A 89 5.56 -12.46 13.41
C GLY A 89 4.29 -11.83 12.84
N HIS A 90 4.36 -10.54 12.51
CA HIS A 90 3.27 -9.82 11.85
C HIS A 90 2.89 -10.46 10.51
N SER A 91 1.58 -10.46 10.22
CA SER A 91 1.05 -10.95 8.96
C SER A 91 1.46 -10.04 7.78
N THR A 92 1.36 -10.57 6.56
CA THR A 92 1.51 -9.73 5.36
C THR A 92 0.53 -8.55 5.39
N PHE A 93 -0.71 -8.79 5.81
CA PHE A 93 -1.77 -7.78 5.81
C PHE A 93 -1.47 -6.65 6.79
N GLN A 94 -0.92 -6.96 7.96
CA GLN A 94 -0.44 -5.95 8.92
C GLN A 94 0.70 -5.11 8.33
N LYS A 95 1.70 -5.75 7.71
CA LYS A 95 2.87 -5.05 7.12
C LYS A 95 2.48 -4.13 5.98
N VAL A 96 1.65 -4.61 5.06
CA VAL A 96 1.14 -3.81 3.94
C VAL A 96 0.22 -2.70 4.44
N THR A 97 -0.62 -2.97 5.45
CA THR A 97 -1.48 -1.94 6.06
C THR A 97 -0.67 -0.84 6.72
N ALA A 98 0.38 -1.18 7.46
CA ALA A 98 1.29 -0.20 8.06
C ALA A 98 1.91 0.68 6.99
N ALA A 99 2.47 0.07 5.95
CA ALA A 99 3.11 0.79 4.85
C ALA A 99 2.14 1.73 4.14
N LEU A 100 0.97 1.23 3.74
CA LEU A 100 -0.04 2.03 3.04
C LEU A 100 -0.55 3.18 3.91
N ARG A 101 -0.89 2.93 5.18
CA ARG A 101 -1.40 4.00 6.07
C ARG A 101 -0.38 5.09 6.33
N MET A 102 0.89 4.73 6.52
CA MET A 102 1.97 5.70 6.68
C MET A 102 2.16 6.52 5.39
N LEU A 103 2.08 5.90 4.21
CA LEU A 103 2.21 6.61 2.93
C LEU A 103 0.99 7.47 2.58
N THR A 104 -0.23 7.00 2.85
CA THR A 104 -1.46 7.73 2.44
C THR A 104 -1.80 8.89 3.35
N TYR A 105 -1.48 8.79 4.63
CA TYR A 105 -1.87 9.80 5.63
C TYR A 105 -0.70 10.50 6.30
N GLY A 106 0.54 10.08 6.04
CA GLY A 106 1.70 10.58 6.79
C GLY A 106 1.61 10.23 8.28
N ILE A 107 0.92 9.13 8.61
CA ILE A 107 0.69 8.73 10.01
C ILE A 107 2.03 8.54 10.72
N LEU A 108 2.12 9.10 11.93
CA LEU A 108 3.23 8.88 12.86
C LEU A 108 3.40 7.38 13.10
N VAL A 109 4.66 6.95 13.18
CA VAL A 109 4.99 5.54 13.36
C VAL A 109 4.40 4.98 14.66
N ASP A 110 4.27 5.81 15.69
CA ASP A 110 3.69 5.44 16.99
C ASP A 110 2.22 5.00 16.87
N LEU A 111 1.45 5.63 15.98
CA LEU A 111 0.04 5.25 15.76
C LEU A 111 -0.07 3.90 15.02
N ALA A 112 0.97 3.49 14.29
CA ALA A 112 1.04 2.14 13.74
C ALA A 112 1.26 1.09 14.86
N ASP A 113 1.91 1.47 15.96
CA ASP A 113 2.06 0.59 17.13
C ASP A 113 0.70 0.34 17.79
N ASP A 114 -0.07 1.41 18.04
CA ASP A 114 -1.38 1.30 18.69
C ASP A 114 -2.40 0.47 17.90
N HIS A 115 -2.38 0.57 16.57
CA HIS A 115 -3.39 -0.06 15.72
C HIS A 115 -2.97 -1.42 15.15
N LEU A 116 -1.68 -1.64 14.91
CA LEU A 116 -1.16 -2.84 14.27
C LEU A 116 -0.18 -3.60 15.15
N ALA A 117 -0.01 -3.19 16.41
CA ALA A 117 0.93 -3.79 17.36
C ALA A 117 2.35 -3.83 16.81
N MET A 118 2.73 -2.82 16.03
CA MET A 118 3.95 -2.80 15.24
C MET A 118 4.92 -1.75 15.77
N GLY A 119 6.03 -2.22 16.35
CA GLY A 119 7.08 -1.32 16.82
C GLY A 119 7.72 -0.50 15.69
N GLU A 120 8.18 0.70 16.03
CA GLU A 120 8.64 1.74 15.11
C GLU A 120 9.58 1.23 14.01
N SER A 121 10.66 0.54 14.41
CA SER A 121 11.66 -0.02 13.50
C SER A 121 11.07 -1.00 12.48
N GLN A 122 10.03 -1.76 12.84
CA GLN A 122 9.36 -2.67 11.90
C GLN A 122 8.44 -1.92 10.95
N ALA A 123 7.72 -0.92 11.42
CA ALA A 123 6.85 -0.10 10.57
C ALA A 123 7.67 0.68 9.52
N ILE A 124 8.78 1.30 9.92
CA ILE A 124 9.71 1.98 8.98
C ILE A 124 10.31 0.98 7.98
N MET A 125 10.69 -0.22 8.43
CA MET A 125 11.18 -1.27 7.53
C MET A 125 10.10 -1.68 6.51
N CYS A 126 8.85 -1.86 6.95
CA CYS A 126 7.74 -2.20 6.08
C CYS A 126 7.53 -1.14 5.01
N VAL A 127 7.51 0.15 5.35
CA VAL A 127 7.37 1.25 4.38
C VAL A 127 8.50 1.21 3.34
N LYS A 128 9.75 1.06 3.77
CA LYS A 128 10.90 1.04 2.87
C LYS A 128 10.86 -0.15 1.90
N ARG A 129 10.64 -1.35 2.43
CA ARG A 129 10.56 -2.58 1.63
C ARG A 129 9.32 -2.59 0.74
N PHE A 130 8.23 -1.99 1.20
CA PHE A 130 7.01 -1.80 0.41
C PHE A 130 7.29 -0.92 -0.80
N ALA A 131 7.85 0.27 -0.62
CA ALA A 131 8.12 1.19 -1.73
C ALA A 131 9.05 0.56 -2.78
N VAL A 132 10.13 -0.08 -2.33
CA VAL A 132 11.07 -0.80 -3.21
C VAL A 132 10.37 -1.97 -3.92
N GLY A 133 9.63 -2.78 -3.18
CA GLY A 133 8.96 -3.96 -3.71
C GLY A 133 7.86 -3.59 -4.71
N VAL A 134 7.08 -2.55 -4.45
CA VAL A 134 6.04 -2.07 -5.37
C VAL A 134 6.66 -1.65 -6.70
N VAL A 135 7.73 -0.86 -6.68
CA VAL A 135 8.44 -0.50 -7.91
C VAL A 135 8.94 -1.77 -8.61
N GLN A 136 9.71 -2.62 -7.94
CA GLN A 136 10.30 -3.79 -8.61
C GLN A 136 9.27 -4.77 -9.18
N VAL A 137 8.13 -4.94 -8.52
CA VAL A 137 7.07 -5.85 -8.95
C VAL A 137 6.24 -5.25 -10.09
N PHE A 138 5.91 -3.97 -10.01
CA PHE A 138 4.91 -3.34 -10.87
C PHE A 138 5.50 -2.41 -11.94
N ASP A 139 6.80 -2.09 -11.88
CA ASP A 139 7.49 -1.23 -12.85
C ASP A 139 7.34 -1.71 -14.30
N PRO A 140 7.56 -3.00 -14.62
CA PRO A 140 7.46 -3.47 -16.01
C PRO A 140 6.04 -3.33 -16.60
N GLU A 141 5.02 -3.37 -15.77
CA GLU A 141 3.62 -3.33 -16.20
C GLU A 141 3.06 -1.90 -16.17
N TYR A 142 3.34 -1.12 -15.12
CA TYR A 142 2.65 0.13 -14.81
C TYR A 142 3.53 1.39 -14.88
N LEU A 143 4.86 1.28 -14.84
CA LEU A 143 5.76 2.44 -14.94
C LEU A 143 6.46 2.55 -16.30
N ARG A 144 6.17 1.62 -17.22
CA ARG A 144 6.60 1.72 -18.62
C ARG A 144 5.82 2.80 -19.38
N ALA A 145 6.37 3.22 -20.53
CA ALA A 145 5.62 4.02 -21.48
C ALA A 145 4.37 3.26 -21.97
N PRO A 146 3.20 3.92 -22.10
CA PRO A 146 2.01 3.30 -22.67
C PRO A 146 2.28 2.81 -24.10
N ASN A 147 1.77 1.62 -24.44
CA ASN A 147 1.81 1.10 -25.80
C ASN A 147 0.47 1.34 -26.51
N ALA A 148 0.37 0.91 -27.77
CA ALA A 148 -0.84 1.08 -28.57
C ALA A 148 -2.05 0.35 -27.97
N GLU A 149 -1.82 -0.80 -27.31
CA GLU A 149 -2.84 -1.59 -26.63
C GLU A 149 -3.39 -0.85 -25.40
N ASP A 150 -2.53 -0.25 -24.58
CA ASP A 150 -2.96 0.58 -23.45
C ASP A 150 -3.78 1.77 -23.92
N ALA A 151 -3.32 2.45 -24.97
CA ALA A 151 -4.02 3.58 -25.54
C ALA A 151 -5.41 3.17 -26.05
N SER A 152 -5.51 2.05 -26.76
CA SER A 152 -6.76 1.50 -27.26
C SER A 152 -7.71 1.13 -26.11
N ARG A 153 -7.19 0.45 -25.09
CA ARG A 153 -7.96 0.09 -23.89
C ARG A 153 -8.48 1.32 -23.15
N LEU A 154 -7.66 2.35 -22.99
CA LEU A 154 -8.07 3.61 -22.35
C LEU A 154 -9.15 4.33 -23.18
N LEU A 155 -9.02 4.35 -24.51
CA LEU A 155 -10.01 4.92 -25.41
C LEU A 155 -11.35 4.18 -25.35
N GLU A 156 -11.34 2.85 -25.29
CA GLU A 156 -12.57 2.05 -25.12
C GLU A 156 -13.23 2.32 -23.77
N MET A 157 -12.46 2.34 -22.69
CA MET A 157 -12.96 2.66 -21.35
C MET A 157 -13.59 4.06 -21.30
N ASN A 158 -12.96 5.06 -21.94
CA ASN A 158 -13.46 6.43 -21.96
C ASN A 158 -14.67 6.58 -22.90
N LYS A 159 -14.69 5.87 -24.04
CA LYS A 159 -15.87 5.78 -24.90
C LYS A 159 -17.08 5.20 -24.15
N ALA A 160 -16.89 4.13 -23.37
CA ALA A 160 -17.93 3.54 -22.54
C ALA A 160 -18.45 4.48 -21.43
N ARG A 161 -17.61 5.43 -21.00
CA ARG A 161 -17.98 6.51 -20.05
C ARG A 161 -18.63 7.73 -20.72
N GLY A 162 -18.73 7.76 -22.05
CA GLY A 162 -19.31 8.88 -22.82
C GLY A 162 -18.29 9.89 -23.36
N PHE A 163 -16.99 9.58 -23.32
CA PHE A 163 -15.89 10.44 -23.79
C PHE A 163 -15.11 9.79 -24.94
N PRO A 164 -15.71 9.64 -26.14
CA PRO A 164 -15.03 9.04 -27.28
C PRO A 164 -13.80 9.87 -27.71
N GLY A 165 -12.67 9.22 -27.96
CA GLY A 165 -11.42 9.86 -28.39
C GLY A 165 -10.56 10.41 -27.25
N MET A 166 -10.99 10.32 -25.99
CA MET A 166 -10.24 10.84 -24.85
C MET A 166 -9.23 9.81 -24.30
N LEU A 167 -7.97 10.20 -24.16
CA LEU A 167 -6.88 9.37 -23.60
C LEU A 167 -6.53 9.70 -22.14
N GLY A 168 -6.86 10.91 -21.67
CA GLY A 168 -6.52 11.40 -20.34
C GLY A 168 -7.65 11.29 -19.31
N SER A 169 -7.29 11.44 -18.04
CA SER A 169 -8.25 11.72 -16.96
C SER A 169 -8.70 13.17 -17.06
N ILE A 170 -10.01 13.42 -16.95
CA ILE A 170 -10.51 14.79 -16.73
C ILE A 170 -10.25 15.11 -15.26
N ASP A 171 -9.16 15.84 -14.96
CA ASP A 171 -9.10 16.57 -13.70
C ASP A 171 -10.10 17.73 -13.81
N CYS A 172 -11.32 17.49 -13.34
CA CYS A 172 -12.45 18.42 -13.44
C CYS A 172 -12.28 19.68 -12.57
N MET A 173 -11.20 19.81 -11.80
CA MET A 173 -11.10 20.88 -10.80
C MET A 173 -10.72 22.25 -11.35
N HIS A 174 -10.28 22.39 -12.61
CA HIS A 174 -9.78 23.68 -13.14
C HIS A 174 -10.15 24.04 -14.58
N TRP A 175 -10.90 23.20 -15.32
CA TRP A 175 -11.21 23.49 -16.73
C TRP A 175 -12.62 24.02 -16.92
N SER A 176 -12.76 25.30 -17.28
CA SER A 176 -14.02 25.88 -17.75
C SER A 176 -14.28 25.44 -19.19
N TRP A 177 -15.02 24.34 -19.35
CA TRP A 177 -15.49 23.92 -20.67
C TRP A 177 -16.56 24.87 -21.19
N LYS A 178 -16.38 25.39 -22.41
CA LYS A 178 -17.41 26.21 -23.11
C LYS A 178 -18.74 25.46 -23.29
N ASN A 179 -18.72 24.12 -23.26
CA ASN A 179 -19.85 23.23 -23.55
C ASN A 179 -20.19 22.24 -22.41
N CYS A 180 -19.61 22.34 -21.20
CA CYS A 180 -20.04 21.46 -20.10
C CYS A 180 -21.39 21.92 -19.58
N SER A 181 -22.38 21.03 -19.59
CA SER A 181 -23.73 21.37 -19.11
C SER A 181 -23.70 21.54 -17.60
N LYS A 182 -24.17 22.71 -17.14
CA LYS A 182 -24.20 23.08 -15.71
C LYS A 182 -24.92 22.08 -14.81
N ALA A 183 -25.78 21.22 -15.37
CA ALA A 183 -26.51 20.18 -14.66
C ALA A 183 -25.61 19.10 -14.02
N TRP A 184 -24.37 18.93 -14.49
CA TRP A 184 -23.44 17.90 -14.01
C TRP A 184 -22.29 18.44 -13.15
N HIS A 185 -22.35 19.73 -12.79
CA HIS A 185 -21.37 20.30 -11.85
C HIS A 185 -21.57 19.69 -10.46
N GLY A 186 -20.50 19.09 -9.91
CA GLY A 186 -20.47 18.62 -8.52
C GLY A 186 -21.14 17.27 -8.24
N GLN A 187 -21.45 16.47 -9.27
CA GLN A 187 -22.00 15.12 -9.09
C GLN A 187 -20.96 14.02 -8.82
N PHE A 188 -19.67 14.37 -8.69
CA PHE A 188 -18.58 13.43 -8.39
C PHE A 188 -17.70 13.94 -7.26
#